data_AF-A0A7L2WJE2-F1
#
_entry.id   AF-A0A7L2WJE2-F1
#
_cell.length_a   1.000
_cell.length_b   1.000
_cell.length_c   1.000
_cell.angle_alpha   90.00
_cell.angle_beta   90.00
_cell.angle_gamma   90.00
#
_symmetry.space_group_name_H-M   'P 1'
#
loop_
_entity.id
_entity.type
_entity.pdbx_description
1 polymer ?
#
loop_
_entity_poly.entity_id
_entity_poly.type
_entity_poly.pdbx_seq_one_letter_code
_entity_poly.pdbx_strand_id
1 'polypeptide(L)'
;MDEQLFFKKLNSLCASKEIFDFLSSLEVMSDTMASGALQRISEVEVDDDGVKNPEGVLENEVFRALCFQFEFESSKLSNTGLLNALQALIKLRIDPQSTLMASLLSESEERLGKGQLTVKNLCALGESLLELEGPSCATLEQIVNHMQQKDIEKWSPREMVMVYKMLQVTVREGERYQDLLNRMNSATLTIVSQLSPKFTSLILNSLVVLHQTQAVPLVTALCRHSVKHIPYFTGDELVNVLEAFLCFGHRDQIFTEALETHVPKSISTMHPQTVSKIMQYCCRKMILSKPIFDAAAECFISDADGFTTDQVAGYIIPFGTLNYLPPSASALFRKLETVLHTRRSHFQPHTLLNLLHSCVLIQRYPVNFLPKIFSPYFLQQLQAQPPGLDRIVTSRLTQLFLTVTLECPFYEGPKLLPKYQVKTFLMPHSSLDVHLLKRVKNGLLCLLKKRIYFASEVSTPYFYTVDIEIKLDEEGFVLPAAQWEEVHRRIALCVDGQNRFCVNSHNLLGEEAIKQRHLRLLGYEVVQIPFFEIESLQNCRKMADYLHKKIFPHTYGLSC
;
A
#
# COMPACT_ATOMS: atom_id res chain seq x y z
N MET A 1 -33.11 -41.06 17.13
CA MET A 1 -32.95 -39.86 17.98
C MET A 1 -33.45 -38.66 17.19
N ASP A 2 -34.08 -37.67 17.84
CA ASP A 2 -34.53 -36.45 17.16
C ASP A 2 -33.34 -35.55 16.76
N GLU A 3 -33.47 -34.79 15.65
CA GLU A 3 -32.40 -33.92 15.12
C GLU A 3 -31.97 -32.84 16.11
N GLN A 4 -32.91 -32.20 16.81
CA GLN A 4 -32.56 -31.13 17.75
C GLN A 4 -31.74 -31.68 18.93
N LEU A 5 -32.11 -32.87 19.40
CA LEU A 5 -31.45 -33.53 20.51
C LEU A 5 -30.06 -34.06 20.11
N PHE A 6 -29.92 -34.52 18.86
CA PHE A 6 -28.63 -34.86 18.25
C PHE A 6 -27.71 -33.65 18.23
N PHE A 7 -28.11 -32.53 17.64
CA PHE A 7 -27.25 -31.34 17.53
C PHE A 7 -26.90 -30.74 18.89
N LYS A 8 -27.84 -30.74 19.85
CA LYS A 8 -27.57 -30.28 21.21
C LYS A 8 -26.47 -31.12 21.87
N LYS A 9 -26.50 -32.44 21.70
CA LYS A 9 -25.47 -33.33 22.23
C LYS A 9 -24.17 -33.18 21.46
N LEU A 10 -24.20 -33.21 20.13
CA LEU A 10 -23.03 -33.06 19.27
C LEU A 10 -22.23 -31.77 19.57
N ASN A 11 -22.93 -30.64 19.74
CA ASN A 11 -22.30 -29.34 20.03
C ASN A 11 -21.69 -29.26 21.44
N SER A 12 -22.06 -30.16 22.35
CA SER A 12 -21.47 -30.25 23.70
C SER A 12 -20.16 -31.01 23.75
N LEU A 13 -19.81 -31.75 22.68
CA LEU A 13 -18.60 -32.57 22.61
C LEU A 13 -17.42 -31.72 22.15
N CYS A 14 -16.26 -31.92 22.78
CA CYS A 14 -15.07 -31.08 22.59
C CYS A 14 -13.87 -31.83 22.01
N ALA A 15 -13.94 -33.16 21.88
CA ALA A 15 -12.90 -33.98 21.27
C ALA A 15 -13.48 -34.87 20.16
N SER A 16 -12.73 -35.08 19.07
CA SER A 16 -13.14 -35.98 17.97
C SER A 16 -13.45 -37.39 18.45
N LYS A 17 -12.68 -37.90 19.42
CA LYS A 17 -12.93 -39.22 20.02
C LYS A 17 -14.33 -39.33 20.65
N GLU A 18 -14.75 -38.32 21.40
CA GLU A 18 -16.09 -38.28 22.00
C GLU A 18 -17.18 -38.22 20.92
N ILE A 19 -16.91 -37.49 19.84
CA ILE A 19 -17.80 -37.42 18.68
C ILE A 19 -17.92 -38.79 18.02
N PHE A 20 -16.80 -39.48 17.76
CA PHE A 20 -16.81 -40.83 17.17
C PHE A 20 -17.53 -41.84 18.06
N ASP A 21 -17.26 -41.84 19.37
CA ASP A 21 -17.94 -42.71 20.33
C ASP A 21 -19.45 -42.45 20.32
N PHE A 22 -19.86 -41.17 20.29
CA PHE A 22 -21.28 -40.81 20.18
C PHE A 22 -21.90 -41.29 18.87
N LEU A 23 -21.25 -41.07 17.73
CA LEU A 23 -21.76 -41.48 16.42
C LEU A 23 -21.85 -43.00 16.27
N SER A 24 -20.90 -43.75 16.84
CA SER A 24 -20.92 -45.22 16.86
C SER A 24 -22.12 -45.81 17.61
N SER A 25 -22.71 -45.03 18.54
CA SER A 25 -23.91 -45.44 19.28
C SER A 25 -25.22 -45.23 18.52
N LEU A 26 -25.18 -44.68 17.31
CA LEU A 26 -26.35 -44.34 16.52
C LEU A 26 -26.59 -45.37 15.40
N GLU A 27 -27.81 -45.91 15.34
CA GLU A 27 -28.20 -46.88 14.31
C GLU A 27 -28.56 -46.22 12.97
N VAL A 28 -29.13 -45.02 13.00
CA VAL A 28 -29.61 -44.30 11.80
C VAL A 28 -29.31 -42.81 11.94
N MET A 29 -28.75 -42.22 10.89
CA MET A 29 -28.51 -40.78 10.76
C MET A 29 -29.13 -40.26 9.46
N SER A 30 -29.75 -39.09 9.53
CA SER A 30 -30.08 -38.32 8.32
C SER A 30 -28.81 -37.70 7.72
N ASP A 31 -28.89 -37.25 6.48
CA ASP A 31 -27.79 -36.57 5.79
C ASP A 31 -27.39 -35.26 6.49
N THR A 32 -28.36 -34.55 7.07
CA THR A 32 -28.17 -33.36 7.91
C THR A 32 -27.40 -33.69 9.19
N MET A 33 -27.73 -34.80 9.87
CA MET A 33 -26.98 -35.28 11.03
C MET A 33 -25.56 -35.68 10.67
N ALA A 34 -25.39 -36.46 9.60
CA ALA A 34 -24.09 -36.95 9.14
C ALA A 34 -23.16 -35.80 8.69
N SER A 35 -23.69 -34.84 7.94
CA SER A 35 -22.91 -33.68 7.48
C SER A 35 -22.60 -32.72 8.63
N GLY A 36 -23.53 -32.56 9.57
CA GLY A 36 -23.32 -31.84 10.82
C GLY A 36 -22.23 -32.48 11.70
N ALA A 37 -22.19 -33.81 11.76
CA ALA A 37 -21.13 -34.55 12.43
C ALA A 37 -19.75 -34.27 11.80
N LEU A 38 -19.64 -34.34 10.47
CA LEU A 38 -18.41 -33.98 9.76
C LEU A 38 -17.99 -32.54 10.04
N GLN A 39 -18.92 -31.58 10.04
CA GLN A 39 -18.62 -30.20 10.39
C GLN A 39 -18.06 -30.10 11.81
N ARG A 40 -18.69 -30.73 12.80
CA ARG A 40 -18.21 -30.70 14.18
C ARG A 40 -16.82 -31.33 14.33
N ILE A 41 -16.56 -32.45 13.64
CA ILE A 41 -15.22 -33.06 13.59
C ILE A 41 -14.21 -32.06 13.05
N SER A 42 -14.52 -31.40 11.92
CA SER A 42 -13.64 -30.39 11.35
C SER A 42 -13.39 -29.20 12.29
N GLU A 43 -14.39 -28.75 13.05
CA GLU A 43 -14.24 -27.64 14.01
C GLU A 43 -13.35 -27.98 15.21
N VAL A 44 -13.37 -29.24 15.65
CA VAL A 44 -12.58 -29.68 16.81
C VAL A 44 -11.14 -29.98 16.42
N GLU A 45 -10.95 -30.54 15.22
CA GLU A 45 -9.65 -31.04 14.75
C GLU A 45 -8.86 -30.01 13.95
N VAL A 46 -9.46 -28.90 13.52
CA VAL A 46 -8.78 -27.83 12.78
C VAL A 46 -8.58 -26.62 13.67
N ASP A 47 -7.35 -26.12 13.75
CA ASP A 47 -7.00 -24.82 14.32
C ASP A 47 -6.22 -23.96 13.32
N ASP A 48 -5.71 -22.81 13.77
CA ASP A 48 -4.98 -21.86 12.92
C ASP A 48 -3.66 -22.47 12.36
N ASP A 49 -3.12 -23.53 13.00
CA ASP A 49 -1.90 -24.23 12.57
C ASP A 49 -2.21 -25.44 11.65
N GLY A 50 -3.49 -25.78 11.45
CA GLY A 50 -3.94 -26.83 10.55
C GLY A 50 -4.72 -27.94 11.25
N VAL A 51 -4.63 -29.18 10.76
CA VAL A 51 -5.32 -30.34 11.35
C VAL A 51 -4.45 -30.90 12.48
N LYS A 52 -4.98 -30.98 13.70
CA LYS A 52 -4.26 -31.42 14.92
C LYS A 52 -3.80 -32.87 14.84
N ASN A 53 -4.70 -33.78 14.41
CA ASN A 53 -4.43 -35.21 14.30
C ASN A 53 -5.01 -35.80 13.00
N PRO A 54 -4.39 -35.51 11.84
CA PRO A 54 -4.91 -35.96 10.55
C PRO A 54 -4.99 -37.49 10.47
N GLU A 55 -3.94 -38.21 10.89
CA GLU A 55 -3.90 -39.68 10.81
C GLU A 55 -5.00 -40.32 11.67
N GLY A 56 -5.17 -39.88 12.92
CA GLY A 56 -6.18 -40.46 13.82
C GLY A 56 -7.63 -40.21 13.37
N VAL A 57 -7.90 -39.12 12.65
CA VAL A 57 -9.22 -38.86 12.06
C VAL A 57 -9.44 -39.72 10.81
N LEU A 58 -8.45 -39.79 9.92
CA LEU A 58 -8.55 -40.51 8.65
C LEU A 58 -8.62 -42.03 8.82
N GLU A 59 -7.94 -42.57 9.85
CA GLU A 59 -7.96 -44.00 10.16
C GLU A 59 -9.20 -44.44 10.94
N ASN A 60 -9.98 -43.51 11.51
CA ASN A 60 -11.14 -43.83 12.32
C ASN A 60 -12.25 -44.50 11.48
N GLU A 61 -12.74 -45.66 11.92
CA GLU A 61 -13.74 -46.43 11.18
C GLU A 61 -15.06 -45.68 10.99
N VAL A 62 -15.50 -44.89 11.98
CA VAL A 62 -16.73 -44.09 11.88
C VAL A 62 -16.58 -42.98 10.86
N PHE A 63 -15.43 -42.29 10.86
CA PHE A 63 -15.12 -41.27 9.87
C PHE A 63 -15.07 -41.85 8.45
N ARG A 64 -14.42 -43.01 8.27
CA ARG A 64 -14.35 -43.72 6.99
C ARG A 64 -15.73 -44.19 6.52
N ALA A 65 -16.57 -44.70 7.42
CA ALA A 65 -17.94 -45.09 7.10
C ALA A 65 -18.79 -43.89 6.65
N LEU A 66 -18.66 -42.74 7.33
CA LEU A 66 -19.28 -41.49 6.90
C LEU A 66 -18.83 -41.08 5.51
N CYS A 67 -17.51 -41.03 5.28
CA CYS A 67 -16.92 -40.71 3.98
C CYS A 67 -17.43 -41.63 2.88
N PHE A 68 -17.45 -42.94 3.12
CA PHE A 68 -17.97 -43.92 2.18
C PHE A 68 -19.46 -43.66 1.86
N GLN A 69 -20.28 -43.36 2.87
CA GLN A 69 -21.69 -43.03 2.63
C GLN A 69 -21.85 -41.78 1.76
N PHE A 70 -21.08 -40.72 2.03
CA PHE A 70 -21.11 -39.49 1.23
C PHE A 70 -20.65 -39.70 -0.23
N GLU A 71 -19.70 -40.60 -0.45
CA GLU A 71 -19.21 -40.95 -1.78
C GLU A 71 -20.26 -41.70 -2.61
N PHE A 72 -20.89 -42.73 -2.05
CA PHE A 72 -21.81 -43.61 -2.78
C PHE A 72 -23.25 -43.07 -2.86
N GLU A 73 -23.65 -42.23 -1.90
CA GLU A 73 -25.00 -41.67 -1.83
C GLU A 73 -25.07 -40.18 -2.12
N SER A 74 -24.05 -39.60 -2.77
CA SER A 74 -23.96 -38.17 -3.09
C SER A 74 -25.25 -37.60 -3.71
N SER A 75 -25.85 -38.32 -4.66
CA SER A 75 -27.10 -37.95 -5.35
C SER A 75 -28.35 -37.93 -4.45
N LYS A 76 -28.33 -38.64 -3.31
CA LYS A 76 -29.44 -38.69 -2.35
C LYS A 76 -29.36 -37.59 -1.29
N LEU A 77 -28.22 -36.91 -1.15
CA LEU A 77 -28.00 -35.87 -0.14
C LEU A 77 -28.87 -34.65 -0.41
N SER A 78 -29.29 -33.94 0.63
CA SER A 78 -29.83 -32.58 0.48
C SER A 78 -28.74 -31.61 0.03
N ASN A 79 -29.13 -30.47 -0.55
CA ASN A 79 -28.16 -29.42 -0.94
C ASN A 79 -27.32 -28.94 0.25
N THR A 80 -27.94 -28.88 1.43
CA THR A 80 -27.25 -28.49 2.66
C THR A 80 -26.28 -29.58 3.11
N GLY A 81 -26.71 -30.85 3.11
CA GLY A 81 -25.87 -31.97 3.50
C GLY A 81 -24.65 -32.13 2.60
N LEU A 82 -24.84 -32.05 1.28
CA LEU A 82 -23.78 -32.11 0.28
C LEU A 82 -22.71 -31.02 0.50
N LEU A 83 -23.12 -29.75 0.61
CA LEU A 83 -22.20 -28.63 0.72
C LEU A 83 -21.54 -28.53 2.10
N ASN A 84 -22.27 -28.91 3.17
CA ASN A 84 -21.69 -28.99 4.51
C ASN A 84 -20.61 -30.07 4.59
N ALA A 85 -20.85 -31.25 3.99
CA ALA A 85 -19.88 -32.32 3.90
C ALA A 85 -18.65 -31.88 3.10
N LEU A 86 -18.86 -31.30 1.91
CA LEU A 86 -17.78 -30.78 1.07
C LEU A 86 -16.89 -29.78 1.84
N GLN A 87 -17.50 -28.79 2.49
CA GLN A 87 -16.75 -27.78 3.25
C GLN A 87 -15.98 -28.39 4.44
N ALA A 88 -16.57 -29.35 5.15
CA ALA A 88 -15.90 -30.05 6.25
C ALA A 88 -14.68 -30.86 5.77
N LEU A 89 -14.82 -31.57 4.65
CA LEU A 89 -13.75 -32.41 4.08
C LEU A 89 -12.59 -31.55 3.57
N ILE A 90 -12.87 -30.37 2.99
CA ILE A 90 -11.84 -29.40 2.59
C ILE A 90 -11.04 -28.92 3.81
N LYS A 91 -11.73 -28.54 4.89
CA LYS A 91 -11.07 -28.12 6.15
C LYS A 91 -10.20 -29.22 6.75
N LEU A 92 -10.67 -30.47 6.66
CA LEU A 92 -9.92 -31.66 7.08
C LEU A 92 -8.78 -32.03 6.12
N ARG A 93 -8.53 -31.25 5.06
CA ARG A 93 -7.46 -31.45 4.07
C ARG A 93 -7.51 -32.82 3.38
N ILE A 94 -8.73 -33.32 3.13
CA ILE A 94 -8.93 -34.51 2.29
C ILE A 94 -8.43 -34.22 0.88
N ASP A 95 -7.75 -35.20 0.27
CA ASP A 95 -7.19 -35.07 -1.07
C ASP A 95 -8.26 -34.63 -2.08
N PRO A 96 -8.11 -33.45 -2.73
CA PRO A 96 -9.02 -32.98 -3.77
C PRO A 96 -9.19 -33.95 -4.94
N GLN A 97 -8.23 -34.84 -5.18
CA GLN A 97 -8.27 -35.86 -6.24
C GLN A 97 -8.93 -37.18 -5.80
N SER A 98 -9.33 -37.31 -4.53
CA SER A 98 -10.02 -38.50 -4.04
C SER A 98 -11.39 -38.70 -4.73
N THR A 99 -11.81 -39.96 -4.83
CA THR A 99 -13.11 -40.33 -5.41
C THR A 99 -14.29 -39.72 -4.64
N LEU A 100 -14.19 -39.62 -3.31
CA LEU A 100 -15.13 -38.88 -2.47
C LEU A 100 -15.28 -37.42 -2.91
N MET A 101 -14.16 -36.68 -3.01
CA MET A 101 -14.19 -35.27 -3.41
C MET A 101 -14.72 -35.11 -4.82
N ALA A 102 -14.31 -35.96 -5.75
CA ALA A 102 -14.82 -35.97 -7.13
C ALA A 102 -16.34 -36.23 -7.19
N SER A 103 -16.86 -37.18 -6.42
CA SER A 103 -18.30 -37.48 -6.36
C SER A 103 -19.11 -36.31 -5.82
N LEU A 104 -18.66 -35.65 -4.75
CA LEU A 104 -19.36 -34.50 -4.17
C LEU A 104 -19.30 -33.26 -5.07
N LEU A 105 -18.16 -33.01 -5.71
CA LEU A 105 -18.00 -31.90 -6.66
C LEU A 105 -18.84 -32.13 -7.91
N SER A 106 -18.81 -33.33 -8.50
CA SER A 106 -19.62 -33.67 -9.69
C SER A 106 -21.12 -33.52 -9.43
N GLU A 107 -21.60 -34.01 -8.28
CA GLU A 107 -23.00 -33.86 -7.88
C GLU A 107 -23.36 -32.37 -7.68
N SER A 108 -22.45 -31.59 -7.08
CA SER A 108 -22.64 -30.14 -6.88
C SER A 108 -22.74 -29.39 -8.22
N GLU A 109 -21.91 -29.77 -9.20
CA GLU A 109 -21.91 -29.23 -10.57
C GLU A 109 -23.18 -29.62 -11.33
N GLU A 110 -23.67 -30.85 -11.19
CA GLU A 110 -24.92 -31.28 -11.80
C GLU A 110 -26.12 -30.48 -11.26
N ARG A 111 -26.18 -30.27 -9.94
CA ARG A 111 -27.24 -29.45 -9.30
C ARG A 111 -27.16 -27.98 -9.68
N LEU A 112 -25.94 -27.46 -9.84
CA LEU A 112 -25.69 -26.12 -10.37
C LEU A 112 -26.24 -26.01 -11.78
N GLY A 113 -25.92 -26.95 -12.68
CA GLY A 113 -26.40 -26.97 -14.07
C GLY A 113 -27.92 -27.08 -14.19
N LYS A 114 -28.59 -27.76 -13.25
CA LYS A 114 -30.05 -27.85 -13.15
C LYS A 114 -30.72 -26.63 -12.48
N GLY A 115 -29.94 -25.67 -11.97
CA GLY A 115 -30.46 -24.48 -11.28
C GLY A 115 -31.16 -24.79 -9.95
N GLN A 116 -30.82 -25.91 -9.29
CA GLN A 116 -31.49 -26.39 -8.06
C GLN A 116 -30.91 -25.77 -6.77
N LEU A 117 -29.89 -24.93 -6.87
CA LEU A 117 -29.19 -24.34 -5.73
C LEU A 117 -29.75 -22.96 -5.37
N THR A 118 -29.95 -22.73 -4.07
CA THR A 118 -30.30 -21.40 -3.54
C THR A 118 -29.08 -20.46 -3.54
N VAL A 119 -29.28 -19.15 -3.31
CA VAL A 119 -28.18 -18.17 -3.18
C VAL A 119 -27.18 -18.61 -2.10
N LYS A 120 -27.68 -19.05 -0.94
CA LYS A 120 -26.84 -19.54 0.16
C LYS A 120 -26.02 -20.77 -0.25
N ASN A 121 -26.63 -21.69 -1.01
CA ASN A 121 -25.93 -22.87 -1.52
C ASN A 121 -24.86 -22.51 -2.56
N LEU A 122 -25.18 -21.61 -3.49
CA LEU A 122 -24.23 -21.11 -4.50
C LEU A 122 -23.01 -20.45 -3.85
N CYS A 123 -23.22 -19.63 -2.83
CA CYS A 123 -22.14 -19.01 -2.07
C CYS A 123 -21.28 -20.03 -1.30
N ALA A 124 -21.90 -21.05 -0.69
CA ALA A 124 -21.16 -22.10 0.04
C ALA A 124 -20.32 -22.99 -0.91
N LEU A 125 -20.87 -23.32 -2.10
CA LEU A 125 -20.13 -24.00 -3.14
C LEU A 125 -18.97 -23.15 -3.65
N GLY A 126 -19.21 -21.87 -3.91
CA GLY A 126 -18.17 -20.91 -4.32
C GLY A 126 -17.05 -20.76 -3.28
N GLU A 127 -17.39 -20.70 -2.00
CA GLU A 127 -16.42 -20.67 -0.89
C GLU A 127 -15.52 -21.93 -0.92
N SER A 128 -16.15 -23.10 -1.03
CA SER A 128 -15.46 -24.39 -1.11
C SER A 128 -14.50 -24.46 -2.30
N LEU A 129 -14.94 -24.00 -3.48
CA LEU A 129 -14.12 -24.00 -4.69
C LEU A 129 -12.94 -23.02 -4.63
N LEU A 130 -13.08 -21.90 -3.91
CA LEU A 130 -12.00 -20.94 -3.70
C LEU A 130 -10.94 -21.46 -2.72
N GLU A 131 -11.32 -22.31 -1.77
CA GLU A 131 -10.40 -22.96 -0.82
C GLU A 131 -9.60 -24.12 -1.45
N LEU A 132 -10.10 -24.71 -2.54
CA LEU A 132 -9.51 -25.89 -3.17
C LEU A 132 -8.30 -25.64 -4.10
N GLU A 133 -7.80 -24.41 -4.24
CA GLU A 133 -6.61 -24.02 -5.04
C GLU A 133 -6.45 -24.74 -6.41
N GLY A 134 -7.56 -25.00 -7.13
CA GLY A 134 -7.59 -25.77 -8.38
C GLY A 134 -8.22 -25.03 -9.59
N PRO A 135 -8.24 -25.64 -10.80
CA PRO A 135 -8.73 -25.03 -12.04
C PRO A 135 -10.27 -24.96 -12.13
N SER A 136 -10.95 -24.46 -11.09
CA SER A 136 -12.41 -24.40 -10.97
C SER A 136 -13.04 -23.13 -11.59
N CYS A 137 -12.30 -22.39 -12.43
CA CYS A 137 -12.75 -21.11 -12.99
C CYS A 137 -14.09 -21.23 -13.75
N ALA A 138 -14.29 -22.32 -14.49
CA ALA A 138 -15.53 -22.56 -15.24
C ALA A 138 -16.75 -22.73 -14.31
N THR A 139 -16.60 -23.50 -13.23
CA THR A 139 -17.68 -23.74 -12.25
C THR A 139 -18.00 -22.46 -11.49
N LEU A 140 -16.98 -21.68 -11.09
CA LEU A 140 -17.18 -20.37 -10.47
C LEU A 140 -17.88 -19.39 -11.42
N GLU A 141 -17.54 -19.37 -12.71
CA GLU A 141 -18.26 -18.56 -13.71
C GLU A 141 -19.73 -18.97 -13.82
N GLN A 142 -20.04 -20.26 -13.82
CA GLN A 142 -21.42 -20.75 -13.83
C GLN A 142 -22.19 -20.31 -12.58
N ILE A 143 -21.55 -20.35 -11.40
CA ILE A 143 -22.14 -19.84 -10.16
C ILE A 143 -22.45 -18.35 -10.30
N VAL A 144 -21.48 -17.54 -10.75
CA VAL A 144 -21.68 -16.10 -10.95
C VAL A 144 -22.80 -15.82 -11.94
N ASN A 145 -22.90 -16.58 -13.05
CA ASN A 145 -23.97 -16.43 -14.03
C ASN A 145 -25.36 -16.72 -13.44
N HIS A 146 -25.49 -17.74 -12.59
CA HIS A 146 -26.74 -18.02 -11.87
C HIS A 146 -27.07 -16.91 -10.86
N MET A 147 -26.06 -16.37 -10.18
CA MET A 147 -26.21 -15.29 -9.22
C MET A 147 -26.74 -14.00 -9.87
N GLN A 148 -26.37 -13.70 -11.12
CA GLN A 148 -26.86 -12.50 -11.82
C GLN A 148 -28.38 -12.41 -11.95
N GLN A 149 -29.04 -13.57 -12.03
CA GLN A 149 -30.49 -13.69 -12.22
C GLN A 149 -31.25 -13.60 -10.88
N LYS A 150 -30.54 -13.61 -9.75
CA LYS A 150 -31.15 -13.52 -8.41
C LYS A 150 -31.31 -12.07 -7.99
N ASP A 151 -32.25 -11.86 -7.08
CA ASP A 151 -32.57 -10.56 -6.51
C ASP A 151 -31.49 -10.12 -5.52
N ILE A 152 -30.62 -9.19 -5.94
CA ILE A 152 -29.44 -8.72 -5.20
C ILE A 152 -29.83 -7.98 -3.91
N GLU A 153 -30.99 -7.32 -3.90
CA GLU A 153 -31.44 -6.54 -2.73
C GLU A 153 -31.75 -7.42 -1.51
N LYS A 154 -31.96 -8.72 -1.73
CA LYS A 154 -32.20 -9.71 -0.68
C LYS A 154 -30.94 -10.38 -0.16
N TRP A 155 -29.77 -10.08 -0.73
CA TRP A 155 -28.52 -10.73 -0.34
C TRP A 155 -28.05 -10.21 1.02
N SER A 156 -27.65 -11.14 1.87
CA SER A 156 -26.96 -10.85 3.12
C SER A 156 -25.55 -10.29 2.86
N PRO A 157 -24.95 -9.58 3.82
CA PRO A 157 -23.55 -9.14 3.72
C PRO A 157 -22.57 -10.26 3.37
N ARG A 158 -22.78 -11.47 3.91
CA ARG A 158 -21.93 -12.63 3.63
C ARG A 158 -22.02 -13.04 2.15
N GLU A 159 -23.24 -13.11 1.60
CA GLU A 159 -23.46 -13.46 0.20
C GLU A 159 -22.86 -12.41 -0.73
N MET A 160 -23.03 -11.12 -0.41
CA MET A 160 -22.44 -10.01 -1.16
C MET A 160 -20.91 -10.13 -1.24
N VAL A 161 -20.24 -10.31 -0.09
CA VAL A 161 -18.79 -10.51 0.00
C VAL A 161 -18.36 -11.74 -0.81
N MET A 162 -19.13 -12.81 -0.73
CA MET A 162 -18.77 -14.06 -1.40
C MET A 162 -18.76 -13.90 -2.92
N VAL A 163 -19.76 -13.22 -3.47
CA VAL A 163 -19.83 -12.95 -4.92
C VAL A 163 -18.71 -12.03 -5.37
N TYR A 164 -18.36 -10.99 -4.60
CA TYR A 164 -17.18 -10.17 -4.90
C TYR A 164 -15.89 -11.00 -4.95
N LYS A 165 -15.69 -11.92 -4.01
CA LYS A 165 -14.53 -12.84 -4.01
C LYS A 165 -14.53 -13.77 -5.23
N MET A 166 -15.67 -14.35 -5.60
CA MET A 166 -15.76 -15.18 -6.80
C MET A 166 -15.45 -14.40 -8.07
N LEU A 167 -15.88 -13.13 -8.15
CA LEU A 167 -15.58 -12.25 -9.28
C LEU A 167 -14.07 -11.97 -9.39
N GLN A 168 -13.32 -11.84 -8.29
CA GLN A 168 -11.86 -11.64 -8.35
C GLN A 168 -11.13 -12.76 -9.09
N VAL A 169 -11.61 -14.00 -8.98
CA VAL A 169 -10.97 -15.17 -9.60
C VAL A 169 -11.45 -15.42 -11.04
N THR A 170 -12.72 -15.11 -11.31
CA THR A 170 -13.37 -15.37 -12.61
C THR A 170 -13.13 -14.27 -13.64
N VAL A 171 -12.88 -13.03 -13.21
CA VAL A 171 -12.58 -11.91 -14.12
C VAL A 171 -11.11 -12.00 -14.53
N ARG A 172 -10.83 -12.70 -15.64
CA ARG A 172 -9.49 -12.73 -16.25
C ARG A 172 -9.28 -11.63 -17.30
N GLU A 173 -10.34 -11.22 -18.01
CA GLU A 173 -10.32 -10.12 -18.99
C GLU A 173 -11.72 -9.49 -19.13
N GLY A 174 -11.82 -8.15 -19.04
CA GLY A 174 -12.84 -7.28 -19.65
C GLY A 174 -14.35 -7.48 -19.39
N GLU A 175 -15.03 -6.38 -18.98
CA GLU A 175 -16.46 -5.97 -19.08
C GLU A 175 -17.64 -6.95 -18.83
N ARG A 176 -17.48 -8.28 -18.91
CA ARG A 176 -18.56 -9.28 -18.90
C ARG A 176 -19.48 -9.19 -17.68
N TYR A 177 -18.93 -8.80 -16.54
CA TYR A 177 -19.65 -8.72 -15.27
C TYR A 177 -19.91 -7.28 -14.79
N GLN A 178 -19.74 -6.27 -15.64
CA GLN A 178 -19.84 -4.87 -15.21
C GLN A 178 -21.27 -4.48 -14.81
N ASP A 179 -22.32 -4.99 -15.45
CA ASP A 179 -23.71 -4.77 -15.03
C ASP A 179 -23.96 -5.33 -13.61
N LEU A 180 -23.55 -6.58 -13.38
CA LEU A 180 -23.65 -7.22 -12.07
C LEU A 180 -22.89 -6.40 -11.03
N LEU A 181 -21.66 -5.99 -11.33
CA LEU A 181 -20.84 -5.17 -10.43
C LEU A 181 -21.50 -3.82 -10.13
N ASN A 182 -22.10 -3.15 -11.12
CA ASN A 182 -22.80 -1.88 -10.90
C ASN A 182 -24.02 -2.05 -9.97
N ARG A 183 -24.80 -3.12 -10.16
CA ARG A 183 -25.94 -3.45 -9.28
C ARG A 183 -25.47 -3.84 -7.88
N MET A 184 -24.44 -4.69 -7.77
CA MET A 184 -23.83 -5.06 -6.49
C MET A 184 -23.26 -3.84 -5.77
N ASN A 185 -22.59 -2.93 -6.47
CA ASN A 185 -22.02 -1.72 -5.89
C ASN A 185 -23.13 -0.84 -5.28
N SER A 186 -24.23 -0.68 -6.01
CA SER A 186 -25.42 0.06 -5.54
C SER A 186 -26.08 -0.60 -4.33
N ALA A 187 -26.26 -1.92 -4.35
CA ALA A 187 -26.84 -2.67 -3.23
C ALA A 187 -25.90 -2.71 -2.01
N THR A 188 -24.59 -2.81 -2.23
CA THR A 188 -23.60 -2.80 -1.14
C THR A 188 -23.60 -1.46 -0.43
N LEU A 189 -23.81 -0.35 -1.16
CA LEU A 189 -23.89 0.99 -0.60
C LEU A 189 -24.98 1.12 0.48
N THR A 190 -26.12 0.44 0.32
CA THR A 190 -27.23 0.52 1.28
C THR A 190 -26.97 -0.25 2.58
N ILE A 191 -26.06 -1.24 2.55
CA ILE A 191 -25.73 -2.09 3.70
C ILE A 191 -24.39 -1.77 4.35
N VAL A 192 -23.64 -0.74 3.90
CA VAL A 192 -22.31 -0.39 4.42
C VAL A 192 -22.29 -0.29 5.94
N SER A 193 -23.30 0.34 6.55
CA SER A 193 -23.40 0.56 7.99
C SER A 193 -23.43 -0.75 8.81
N GLN A 194 -23.83 -1.86 8.19
CA GLN A 194 -23.96 -3.19 8.79
C GLN A 194 -22.70 -4.06 8.61
N LEU A 195 -21.73 -3.60 7.82
CA LEU A 195 -20.52 -4.38 7.51
C LEU A 195 -19.56 -4.43 8.71
N SER A 196 -19.09 -5.65 9.01
CA SER A 196 -18.00 -5.91 9.95
C SER A 196 -16.65 -5.40 9.41
N PRO A 197 -15.59 -5.30 10.24
CA PRO A 197 -14.24 -5.00 9.77
C PRO A 197 -13.80 -5.93 8.64
N LYS A 198 -13.89 -7.25 8.87
CA LYS A 198 -13.57 -8.29 7.88
C LYS A 198 -14.29 -8.09 6.54
N PHE A 199 -15.60 -7.88 6.55
CA PHE A 199 -16.37 -7.69 5.31
C PHE A 199 -16.05 -6.38 4.61
N THR A 200 -15.83 -5.30 5.37
CA THR A 200 -15.41 -4.00 4.81
C THR A 200 -14.07 -4.14 4.09
N SER A 201 -13.09 -4.79 4.73
CA SER A 201 -11.77 -5.05 4.16
C SER A 201 -11.83 -5.91 2.89
N LEU A 202 -12.59 -7.01 2.93
CA LEU A 202 -12.74 -7.91 1.78
C LEU A 202 -13.41 -7.23 0.57
N ILE A 203 -14.44 -6.41 0.79
CA ILE A 203 -15.10 -5.68 -0.30
C ILE A 203 -14.15 -4.64 -0.87
N LEU A 204 -13.47 -3.85 -0.03
CA LEU A 204 -12.47 -2.88 -0.49
C LEU A 204 -11.37 -3.54 -1.34
N ASN A 205 -10.82 -4.67 -0.88
CA ASN A 205 -9.84 -5.44 -1.63
C ASN A 205 -10.41 -5.92 -2.98
N SER A 206 -11.66 -6.41 -2.98
CA SER A 206 -12.33 -6.87 -4.20
C SER A 206 -12.46 -5.74 -5.22
N LEU A 207 -12.84 -4.53 -4.78
CA LEU A 207 -12.95 -3.38 -5.67
C LEU A 207 -11.60 -2.98 -6.28
N VAL A 208 -10.50 -3.12 -5.53
CA VAL A 208 -9.13 -2.87 -6.03
C VAL A 208 -8.77 -3.88 -7.12
N VAL A 209 -8.91 -5.17 -6.83
CA VAL A 209 -8.57 -6.28 -7.74
C VAL A 209 -9.42 -6.21 -9.02
N LEU A 210 -10.69 -5.86 -8.89
CA LEU A 210 -11.64 -5.72 -10.00
C LEU A 210 -11.60 -4.36 -10.70
N HIS A 211 -10.62 -3.51 -10.36
CA HIS A 211 -10.41 -2.19 -10.94
C HIS A 211 -11.68 -1.31 -11.00
N GLN A 212 -12.52 -1.34 -9.96
CA GLN A 212 -13.79 -0.62 -9.91
C GLN A 212 -13.62 0.88 -9.60
N THR A 213 -12.82 1.58 -10.40
CA THR A 213 -12.47 3.01 -10.19
C THR A 213 -13.67 3.95 -10.31
N GLN A 214 -14.76 3.52 -10.97
CA GLN A 214 -15.98 4.31 -11.13
C GLN A 214 -16.96 4.16 -9.96
N ALA A 215 -16.74 3.21 -9.04
CA ALA A 215 -17.60 2.99 -7.87
C ALA A 215 -17.37 4.00 -6.73
N VAL A 216 -17.17 5.28 -7.08
CA VAL A 216 -16.76 6.36 -6.16
C VAL A 216 -17.66 6.48 -4.93
N PRO A 217 -19.01 6.44 -5.03
CA PRO A 217 -19.87 6.54 -3.86
C PRO A 217 -19.65 5.40 -2.86
N LEU A 218 -19.52 4.18 -3.34
CA LEU A 218 -19.31 3.00 -2.51
C LEU A 218 -17.93 3.02 -1.86
N VAL A 219 -16.88 3.28 -2.64
CA VAL A 219 -15.50 3.37 -2.13
C VAL A 219 -15.43 4.44 -1.03
N THR A 220 -16.03 5.61 -1.25
CA THR A 220 -16.06 6.69 -0.26
C THR A 220 -16.79 6.27 1.01
N ALA A 221 -17.95 5.60 0.88
CA ALA A 221 -18.73 5.14 2.02
C ALA A 221 -17.96 4.07 2.84
N LEU A 222 -17.32 3.10 2.17
CA LEU A 222 -16.50 2.07 2.81
C LEU A 222 -15.26 2.66 3.49
N CYS A 223 -14.58 3.61 2.83
CA CYS A 223 -13.41 4.30 3.41
C CYS A 223 -13.80 5.06 4.69
N ARG A 224 -14.91 5.80 4.68
CA ARG A 224 -15.43 6.49 5.88
C ARG A 224 -15.85 5.51 6.96
N HIS A 225 -16.51 4.41 6.58
CA HIS A 225 -16.91 3.36 7.52
C HIS A 225 -15.71 2.61 8.10
N SER A 226 -14.57 2.58 7.42
CA SER A 226 -13.34 1.96 7.93
C SER A 226 -12.73 2.71 9.12
N VAL A 227 -13.01 4.01 9.27
CA VAL A 227 -12.47 4.85 10.36
C VAL A 227 -12.80 4.28 11.74
N LYS A 228 -14.05 3.87 11.97
CA LYS A 228 -14.48 3.31 13.27
C LYS A 228 -13.93 1.90 13.53
N HIS A 229 -13.43 1.23 12.49
CA HIS A 229 -12.94 -0.15 12.54
C HIS A 229 -11.43 -0.25 12.72
N ILE A 230 -10.68 0.86 12.67
CA ILE A 230 -9.21 0.87 12.79
C ILE A 230 -8.68 0.06 13.97
N PRO A 231 -9.21 0.17 15.20
CA PRO A 231 -8.73 -0.61 16.34
C PRO A 231 -9.06 -2.11 16.28
N TYR A 232 -9.96 -2.51 15.37
CA TYR A 232 -10.50 -3.87 15.28
C TYR A 232 -10.02 -4.64 14.05
N PHE A 233 -9.32 -3.99 13.12
CA PHE A 233 -8.75 -4.67 11.97
C PHE A 233 -7.58 -5.56 12.37
N THR A 234 -7.52 -6.75 11.79
CA THR A 234 -6.28 -7.54 11.77
C THR A 234 -5.22 -6.87 10.87
N GLY A 235 -3.99 -7.36 10.93
CA GLY A 235 -2.90 -6.87 10.08
C GLY A 235 -3.25 -6.92 8.58
N ASP A 236 -3.70 -8.08 8.11
CA ASP A 236 -4.07 -8.28 6.69
C ASP A 236 -5.30 -7.44 6.30
N GLU A 237 -6.27 -7.33 7.21
CA GLU A 237 -7.46 -6.53 6.94
C GLU A 237 -7.11 -5.04 6.77
N LEU A 238 -6.22 -4.52 7.60
CA LEU A 238 -5.75 -3.13 7.50
C LEU A 238 -4.91 -2.91 6.24
N VAL A 239 -4.07 -3.88 5.86
CA VAL A 239 -3.28 -3.81 4.61
C VAL A 239 -4.20 -3.65 3.39
N ASN A 240 -5.28 -4.43 3.31
CA ASN A 240 -6.28 -4.34 2.24
C ASN A 240 -6.98 -2.99 2.21
N VAL A 241 -7.35 -2.44 3.38
CA VAL A 241 -7.97 -1.12 3.47
C VAL A 241 -6.99 -0.03 2.99
N LEU A 242 -5.73 -0.06 3.45
CA LEU A 242 -4.71 0.89 3.03
C LEU A 242 -4.42 0.81 1.52
N GLU A 243 -4.41 -0.41 0.96
CA GLU A 243 -4.28 -0.60 -0.49
C GLU A 243 -5.44 0.05 -1.25
N ALA A 244 -6.67 -0.09 -0.77
CA ALA A 244 -7.82 0.57 -1.38
C ALA A 244 -7.70 2.10 -1.34
N PHE A 245 -7.29 2.67 -0.21
CA PHE A 245 -7.03 4.12 -0.13
C PHE A 245 -5.97 4.57 -1.13
N LEU A 246 -4.90 3.78 -1.31
CA LEU A 246 -3.84 4.07 -2.28
C LEU A 246 -4.34 3.98 -3.72
N CYS A 247 -4.98 2.87 -4.08
CA CYS A 247 -5.47 2.58 -5.43
C CYS A 247 -6.51 3.59 -5.90
N PHE A 248 -7.51 3.91 -5.06
CA PHE A 248 -8.59 4.84 -5.42
C PHE A 248 -8.24 6.31 -5.22
N GLY A 249 -7.04 6.63 -4.75
CA GLY A 249 -6.64 8.00 -4.51
C GLY A 249 -7.40 8.70 -3.36
N HIS A 250 -8.28 8.01 -2.64
CA HIS A 250 -9.09 8.58 -1.55
C HIS A 250 -8.20 9.16 -0.44
N ARG A 251 -8.61 10.29 0.13
CA ARG A 251 -7.93 10.94 1.25
C ARG A 251 -8.97 11.25 2.31
N ASP A 252 -8.70 10.82 3.52
CA ASP A 252 -9.58 11.07 4.67
C ASP A 252 -8.70 11.45 5.87
N GLN A 253 -8.89 12.68 6.35
CA GLN A 253 -8.14 13.20 7.48
C GLN A 253 -8.49 12.45 8.76
N ILE A 254 -9.77 12.11 8.96
CA ILE A 254 -10.25 11.41 10.15
C ILE A 254 -9.69 9.98 10.18
N PHE A 255 -9.63 9.31 9.03
CA PHE A 255 -8.95 8.01 8.91
C PHE A 255 -7.48 8.09 9.32
N THR A 256 -6.80 9.16 8.89
CA THR A 256 -5.39 9.39 9.24
C THR A 256 -5.24 9.61 10.74
N GLU A 257 -6.02 10.51 11.34
CA GLU A 257 -6.03 10.78 12.79
C GLU A 257 -6.31 9.53 13.63
N ALA A 258 -7.20 8.66 13.17
CA ALA A 258 -7.49 7.40 13.82
C ALA A 258 -6.29 6.42 13.73
N LEU A 259 -5.55 6.39 12.62
CA LEU A 259 -4.26 5.68 12.56
C LEU A 259 -3.23 6.28 13.52
N GLU A 260 -3.11 7.60 13.59
CA GLU A 260 -2.17 8.28 14.50
C GLU A 260 -2.44 7.94 15.97
N THR A 261 -3.71 7.71 16.31
CA THR A 261 -4.14 7.36 17.67
C THR A 261 -3.91 5.88 17.97
N HIS A 262 -4.14 4.99 17.00
CA HIS A 262 -4.09 3.55 17.19
C HIS A 262 -2.66 3.00 17.07
N VAL A 263 -1.95 3.34 15.99
CA VAL A 263 -0.68 2.70 15.61
C VAL A 263 0.37 2.80 16.71
N PRO A 264 0.65 3.97 17.33
CA PRO A 264 1.68 4.04 18.38
C PRO A 264 1.42 3.14 19.59
N LYS A 265 0.16 2.78 19.86
CA LYS A 265 -0.23 1.94 21.01
C LYS A 265 -0.15 0.44 20.71
N SER A 266 -0.28 0.04 19.44
CA SER A 266 -0.36 -1.36 19.02
C SER A 266 0.79 -1.80 18.11
N ILE A 267 1.72 -0.92 17.76
CA ILE A 267 2.81 -1.22 16.82
C ILE A 267 3.67 -2.42 17.22
N SER A 268 3.87 -2.64 18.53
CA SER A 268 4.68 -3.74 19.06
C SER A 268 4.06 -5.12 18.87
N THR A 269 2.74 -5.20 18.66
CA THR A 269 2.03 -6.46 18.39
C THR A 269 1.67 -6.61 16.91
N MET A 270 1.90 -5.58 16.09
CA MET A 270 1.64 -5.62 14.66
C MET A 270 2.71 -6.40 13.92
N HIS A 271 2.30 -7.17 12.90
CA HIS A 271 3.24 -7.79 11.98
C HIS A 271 4.03 -6.70 11.21
N PRO A 272 5.36 -6.86 11.00
CA PRO A 272 6.20 -5.83 10.34
C PRO A 272 5.72 -5.42 8.94
N GLN A 273 5.05 -6.33 8.23
CA GLN A 273 4.44 -6.02 6.93
C GLN A 273 3.32 -4.97 7.04
N THR A 274 2.51 -5.04 8.10
CA THR A 274 1.42 -4.09 8.36
C THR A 274 1.97 -2.69 8.61
N VAL A 275 3.01 -2.58 9.44
CA VAL A 275 3.68 -1.31 9.74
C VAL A 275 4.34 -0.75 8.49
N SER A 276 5.03 -1.60 7.71
CA SER A 276 5.60 -1.19 6.42
C SER A 276 4.53 -0.63 5.48
N LYS A 277 3.33 -1.23 5.48
CA LYS A 277 2.20 -0.75 4.68
C LYS A 277 1.65 0.60 5.17
N ILE A 278 1.54 0.79 6.48
CA ILE A 278 1.14 2.08 7.08
C ILE A 278 2.15 3.17 6.69
N MET A 279 3.45 2.88 6.83
CA MET A 279 4.53 3.78 6.47
C MET A 279 4.51 4.11 4.96
N GLN A 280 4.25 3.11 4.10
CA GLN A 280 4.04 3.32 2.67
C GLN A 280 2.81 4.20 2.39
N TYR A 281 1.70 4.00 3.09
CA TYR A 281 0.50 4.83 2.97
C TYR A 281 0.81 6.30 3.27
N CYS A 282 1.45 6.57 4.42
CA CYS A 282 1.91 7.91 4.78
C CYS A 282 2.81 8.51 3.70
N CYS A 283 3.80 7.74 3.22
CA CYS A 283 4.73 8.18 2.20
C CYS A 283 4.03 8.53 0.87
N ARG A 284 3.13 7.67 0.37
CA ARG A 284 2.47 7.85 -0.94
C ARG A 284 1.38 8.92 -0.91
N LYS A 285 0.76 9.15 0.26
CA LYS A 285 -0.20 10.23 0.48
C LYS A 285 0.47 11.54 0.91
N MET A 286 1.80 11.55 1.07
CA MET A 286 2.59 12.67 1.55
C MET A 286 2.12 13.17 2.93
N ILE A 287 1.76 12.26 3.83
CA ILE A 287 1.27 12.54 5.17
C ILE A 287 2.41 12.30 6.16
N LEU A 288 2.86 13.36 6.84
CA LEU A 288 3.84 13.24 7.91
C LEU A 288 3.15 13.16 9.26
N SER A 289 3.01 11.94 9.78
CA SER A 289 2.53 11.69 11.15
C SER A 289 3.73 11.44 12.06
N LYS A 290 4.13 12.44 12.85
CA LYS A 290 5.25 12.29 13.78
C LYS A 290 5.04 11.12 14.76
N PRO A 291 3.86 10.94 15.39
CA PRO A 291 3.63 9.81 16.29
C PRO A 291 3.84 8.44 15.63
N ILE A 292 3.36 8.26 14.39
CA ILE A 292 3.55 7.00 13.65
C ILE A 292 5.02 6.79 13.30
N PHE A 293 5.70 7.82 12.82
CA PHE A 293 7.11 7.73 12.41
C PHE A 293 8.03 7.48 13.60
N ASP A 294 7.78 8.14 14.73
CA ASP A 294 8.55 7.94 15.96
C ASP A 294 8.35 6.52 16.50
N ALA A 295 7.10 6.03 16.54
CA ALA A 295 6.81 4.66 16.96
C ALA A 295 7.45 3.61 16.02
N ALA A 296 7.39 3.84 14.70
CA ALA A 296 8.02 2.96 13.72
C ALA A 296 9.54 2.94 13.84
N ALA A 297 10.16 4.07 14.20
CA ALA A 297 11.60 4.13 14.48
C ALA A 297 11.98 3.26 15.70
N GLU A 298 11.25 3.36 16.80
CA GLU A 298 11.50 2.55 18.01
C GLU A 298 11.29 1.05 17.75
N CYS A 299 10.22 0.68 17.03
CA CYS A 299 9.98 -0.71 16.62
C CYS A 299 11.13 -1.24 15.73
N PHE A 300 11.59 -0.46 14.76
CA PHE A 300 12.73 -0.84 13.92
C PHE A 300 14.02 -1.03 14.74
N ILE A 301 14.29 -0.13 15.69
CA ILE A 301 15.48 -0.23 16.55
C ILE A 301 15.48 -1.57 17.31
N SER A 302 14.30 -1.99 17.78
CA SER A 302 14.12 -3.20 18.59
C SER A 302 14.18 -4.49 17.75
N ASP A 303 13.45 -4.53 16.64
CA ASP A 303 13.07 -5.81 16.00
C ASP A 303 13.65 -6.03 14.59
N ALA A 304 14.39 -5.06 14.03
CA ALA A 304 14.78 -5.10 12.60
C ALA A 304 15.68 -6.27 12.18
N ASP A 305 16.26 -7.03 13.11
CA ASP A 305 17.09 -8.20 12.77
C ASP A 305 16.26 -9.31 12.08
N GLY A 306 14.98 -9.44 12.45
CA GLY A 306 14.06 -10.42 11.86
C GLY A 306 13.38 -9.97 10.55
N PHE A 307 13.55 -8.70 10.16
CA PHE A 307 12.79 -8.13 9.03
C PHE A 307 13.34 -8.60 7.69
N THR A 308 12.46 -8.74 6.68
CA THR A 308 12.91 -8.90 5.29
C THR A 308 13.54 -7.60 4.76
N THR A 309 14.31 -7.69 3.68
CA THR A 309 14.95 -6.50 3.08
C THR A 309 13.94 -5.46 2.59
N ASP A 310 12.77 -5.91 2.13
CA ASP A 310 11.70 -5.03 1.68
C ASP A 310 10.97 -4.37 2.85
N GLN A 311 10.82 -5.06 3.98
CA GLN A 311 10.32 -4.45 5.23
C GLN A 311 11.30 -3.40 5.74
N VAL A 312 12.61 -3.67 5.72
CA VAL A 312 13.62 -2.67 6.10
C VAL A 312 13.51 -1.42 5.22
N ALA A 313 13.38 -1.58 3.91
CA ALA A 313 13.16 -0.45 3.00
C ALA A 313 11.82 0.26 3.26
N GLY A 314 10.75 -0.49 3.54
CA GLY A 314 9.41 0.03 3.84
C GLY A 314 9.37 0.92 5.07
N TYR A 315 10.19 0.65 6.08
CA TYR A 315 10.33 1.49 7.26
C TYR A 315 11.19 2.74 6.99
N ILE A 316 12.31 2.59 6.28
CA ILE A 316 13.33 3.66 6.18
C ILE A 316 13.01 4.69 5.08
N ILE A 317 12.58 4.24 3.90
CA ILE A 317 12.35 5.13 2.75
C ILE A 317 11.42 6.32 3.09
N PRO A 318 10.31 6.13 3.82
CA PRO A 318 9.41 7.22 4.16
C PRO A 318 10.05 8.37 4.96
N PHE A 319 11.04 8.10 5.83
CA PHE A 319 11.77 9.16 6.54
C PHE A 319 12.49 10.08 5.56
N GLY A 320 13.16 9.50 4.56
CA GLY A 320 13.82 10.25 3.50
C GLY A 320 12.84 11.05 2.65
N THR A 321 11.80 10.40 2.14
CA THR A 321 10.80 11.02 1.24
C THR A 321 10.09 12.19 1.91
N LEU A 322 9.65 12.02 3.17
CA LEU A 322 8.94 13.06 3.91
C LEU A 322 9.87 14.01 4.67
N ASN A 323 11.19 13.90 4.48
CA ASN A 323 12.20 14.74 5.11
C ASN A 323 12.02 14.84 6.63
N TYR A 324 11.97 13.69 7.31
CA TYR A 324 11.75 13.62 8.74
C TYR A 324 12.86 12.83 9.44
N LEU A 325 13.36 13.39 10.54
CA LEU A 325 14.28 12.75 11.46
C LEU A 325 13.57 12.57 12.81
N PRO A 326 13.37 11.32 13.29
CA PRO A 326 12.76 11.08 14.58
C PRO A 326 13.73 11.44 15.72
N PRO A 327 13.24 11.63 16.95
CA PRO A 327 14.10 11.87 18.12
C PRO A 327 15.20 10.80 18.30
N SER A 328 14.90 9.55 17.95
CA SER A 328 15.84 8.42 18.02
C SER A 328 16.68 8.21 16.76
N ALA A 329 16.79 9.20 15.87
CA ALA A 329 17.51 9.09 14.60
C ALA A 329 18.92 8.47 14.75
N SER A 330 19.69 8.84 15.76
CA SER A 330 21.03 8.28 15.99
C SER A 330 21.00 6.76 16.19
N ALA A 331 20.08 6.26 17.02
CA ALA A 331 19.92 4.82 17.27
C ALA A 331 19.34 4.11 16.03
N LEU A 332 18.35 4.71 15.37
CA LEU A 332 17.73 4.20 14.14
C LEU A 332 18.77 3.94 13.04
N PHE A 333 19.57 4.96 12.70
CA PHE A 333 20.56 4.83 11.62
C PHE A 333 21.75 3.94 12.00
N ARG A 334 22.10 3.85 13.29
CA ARG A 334 23.06 2.86 13.77
C ARG A 334 22.54 1.44 13.56
N LYS A 335 21.29 1.16 13.94
CA LYS A 335 20.65 -0.14 13.71
C LYS A 335 20.58 -0.47 12.21
N LEU A 336 20.21 0.51 11.39
CA LEU A 336 20.19 0.36 9.93
C LEU A 336 21.56 0.01 9.37
N GLU A 337 22.63 0.69 9.80
CA GLU A 337 23.99 0.39 9.36
C GLU A 337 24.37 -1.05 9.72
N THR A 338 24.09 -1.52 10.94
CA THR A 338 24.29 -2.92 11.34
C THR A 338 23.55 -3.90 10.43
N VAL A 339 22.28 -3.61 10.13
CA VAL A 339 21.45 -4.44 9.24
C VAL A 339 22.02 -4.49 7.82
N LEU A 340 22.40 -3.33 7.27
CA LEU A 340 22.95 -3.23 5.92
C LEU A 340 24.32 -3.90 5.81
N HIS A 341 25.15 -3.83 6.86
CA HIS A 341 26.45 -4.49 6.90
C HIS A 341 26.28 -6.01 6.94
N THR A 342 25.42 -6.51 7.83
CA THR A 342 25.19 -7.95 8.05
C THR A 342 24.53 -8.62 6.85
N ARG A 343 23.61 -7.94 6.16
CA ARG A 343 22.75 -8.54 5.12
C ARG A 343 22.97 -7.94 3.72
N ARG A 344 24.13 -7.35 3.46
CA ARG A 344 24.44 -6.56 2.25
C ARG A 344 24.21 -7.30 0.93
N SER A 345 24.36 -8.62 0.90
CA SER A 345 24.17 -9.47 -0.28
C SER A 345 22.70 -9.84 -0.53
N HIS A 346 21.84 -9.74 0.48
CA HIS A 346 20.43 -10.13 0.38
C HIS A 346 19.54 -9.03 -0.20
N PHE A 347 19.95 -7.76 -0.09
CA PHE A 347 19.17 -6.66 -0.65
C PHE A 347 19.16 -6.71 -2.17
N GLN A 348 17.96 -6.67 -2.75
CA GLN A 348 17.80 -6.43 -4.18
C GLN A 348 18.41 -5.07 -4.55
N PRO A 349 19.13 -4.96 -5.69
CA PRO A 349 19.80 -3.74 -6.13
C PRO A 349 18.93 -2.48 -6.10
N HIS A 350 17.70 -2.56 -6.63
CA HIS A 350 16.75 -1.45 -6.65
C HIS A 350 16.31 -1.04 -5.24
N THR A 351 16.00 -2.02 -4.38
CA THR A 351 15.64 -1.78 -2.97
C THR A 351 16.78 -1.10 -2.22
N LEU A 352 18.02 -1.58 -2.40
CA LEU A 352 19.20 -0.97 -1.78
C LEU A 352 19.42 0.46 -2.26
N LEU A 353 19.35 0.72 -3.57
CA LEU A 353 19.50 2.07 -4.13
C LEU A 353 18.47 3.03 -3.53
N ASN A 354 17.20 2.63 -3.47
CA ASN A 354 16.12 3.46 -2.96
C ASN A 354 16.30 3.76 -1.46
N LEU A 355 16.72 2.77 -0.69
CA LEU A 355 17.02 2.92 0.72
C LEU A 355 18.17 3.91 0.92
N LEU A 356 19.32 3.72 0.25
CA LEU A 356 20.47 4.62 0.40
C LEU A 356 20.18 6.04 -0.10
N HIS A 357 19.40 6.17 -1.18
CA HIS A 357 18.91 7.45 -1.67
C HIS A 357 18.06 8.15 -0.59
N SER A 358 17.13 7.43 0.04
CA SER A 358 16.32 8.01 1.12
C SER A 358 17.15 8.54 2.30
N CYS A 359 18.26 7.86 2.65
CA CYS A 359 19.18 8.34 3.69
C CYS A 359 19.81 9.70 3.34
N VAL A 360 20.26 9.90 2.08
CA VAL A 360 20.89 11.18 1.71
C VAL A 360 19.89 12.34 1.65
N LEU A 361 18.61 12.06 1.40
CA LEU A 361 17.56 13.10 1.46
C LEU A 361 17.50 13.77 2.83
N ILE A 362 17.77 13.02 3.90
CA ILE A 362 17.77 13.49 5.31
C ILE A 362 19.17 13.60 5.92
N GLN A 363 20.20 13.80 5.09
CA GLN A 363 21.58 14.05 5.52
C GLN A 363 22.21 12.91 6.34
N ARG A 364 21.80 11.67 6.06
CA ARG A 364 22.46 10.46 6.57
C ARG A 364 23.23 9.85 5.42
N TYR A 365 24.55 10.02 5.41
CA TYR A 365 25.37 9.70 4.26
C TYR A 365 25.94 8.27 4.34
N PRO A 366 25.49 7.32 3.52
CA PRO A 366 25.91 5.93 3.60
C PRO A 366 27.26 5.69 2.87
N VAL A 367 28.28 6.49 3.19
CA VAL A 367 29.56 6.55 2.46
C VAL A 367 30.24 5.17 2.31
N ASN A 368 30.10 4.30 3.30
CA ASN A 368 30.65 2.93 3.32
C ASN A 368 30.04 2.02 2.23
N PHE A 369 28.86 2.37 1.72
CA PHE A 369 28.13 1.56 0.75
C PHE A 369 28.31 2.03 -0.69
N LEU A 370 28.67 3.30 -0.89
CA LEU A 370 28.75 3.95 -2.20
C LEU A 370 29.75 3.33 -3.17
N PRO A 371 30.95 2.84 -2.75
CA PRO A 371 31.86 2.15 -3.67
C PRO A 371 31.24 0.92 -4.35
N LYS A 372 30.33 0.20 -3.67
CA LYS A 372 29.59 -0.91 -4.28
C LYS A 372 28.52 -0.38 -5.24
N ILE A 373 27.78 0.65 -4.86
CA ILE A 373 26.71 1.22 -5.70
C ILE A 373 27.26 1.73 -7.03
N PHE A 374 28.42 2.39 -6.99
CA PHE A 374 29.08 2.90 -8.20
C PHE A 374 29.96 1.87 -8.90
N SER A 375 30.01 0.63 -8.42
CA SER A 375 30.76 -0.44 -9.09
C SER A 375 30.09 -0.83 -10.41
N PRO A 376 30.87 -1.17 -11.46
CA PRO A 376 30.32 -1.64 -12.72
C PRO A 376 29.39 -2.85 -12.57
N TYR A 377 29.71 -3.76 -11.65
CA TYR A 377 28.91 -4.94 -11.35
C TYR A 377 27.51 -4.58 -10.84
N PHE A 378 27.41 -3.69 -9.85
CA PHE A 378 26.11 -3.28 -9.31
C PHE A 378 25.26 -2.53 -10.34
N LEU A 379 25.89 -1.68 -11.16
CA LEU A 379 25.21 -0.95 -12.23
C LEU A 379 24.69 -1.89 -13.33
N GLN A 380 25.42 -2.96 -13.66
CA GLN A 380 24.94 -4.02 -14.55
C GLN A 380 23.77 -4.80 -13.95
N GLN A 381 23.80 -5.09 -12.65
CA GLN A 381 22.66 -5.73 -11.95
C GLN A 381 21.40 -4.86 -11.99
N LEU A 382 21.52 -3.55 -11.72
CA LEU A 382 20.40 -2.61 -11.84
C LEU A 382 19.81 -2.58 -13.24
N GLN A 383 20.66 -2.67 -14.27
CA GLN A 383 20.21 -2.68 -15.66
C GLN A 383 19.50 -3.99 -16.05
N ALA A 384 19.97 -5.11 -15.54
CA ALA A 384 19.46 -6.43 -15.89
C ALA A 384 18.11 -6.78 -15.22
N GLN A 385 17.82 -6.18 -14.06
CA GLN A 385 16.60 -6.47 -13.30
C GLN A 385 15.53 -5.38 -13.51
N PRO A 386 14.24 -5.74 -13.70
CA PRO A 386 13.14 -4.77 -13.76
C PRO A 386 13.12 -3.85 -12.52
N PRO A 387 12.84 -2.54 -12.66
CA PRO A 387 12.46 -1.82 -13.89
C PRO A 387 13.63 -1.46 -14.83
N GLY A 388 14.87 -1.84 -14.52
CA GLY A 388 16.06 -1.48 -15.29
C GLY A 388 16.59 -0.09 -14.95
N LEU A 389 17.46 0.45 -15.82
CA LEU A 389 17.98 1.82 -15.70
C LEU A 389 17.03 2.83 -16.33
N ASP A 390 15.87 3.03 -15.69
CA ASP A 390 14.96 4.10 -16.07
C ASP A 390 15.46 5.48 -15.60
N ARG A 391 14.71 6.54 -15.94
CA ARG A 391 15.08 7.90 -15.54
C ARG A 391 15.02 8.12 -14.02
N ILE A 392 14.16 7.40 -13.30
CA ILE A 392 14.02 7.52 -11.84
C ILE A 392 15.27 6.95 -11.15
N VAL A 393 15.66 5.73 -11.54
CA VAL A 393 16.87 5.05 -11.05
C VAL A 393 18.11 5.89 -11.36
N THR A 394 18.22 6.40 -12.59
CA THR A 394 19.33 7.28 -13.00
C THR A 394 19.35 8.59 -12.21
N SER A 395 18.18 9.16 -11.89
CA SER A 395 18.09 10.37 -11.04
C SER A 395 18.60 10.08 -9.63
N ARG A 396 18.19 8.96 -9.02
CA ARG A 396 18.67 8.55 -7.68
C ARG A 396 20.19 8.34 -7.66
N LEU A 397 20.75 7.68 -8.68
CA LEU A 397 22.19 7.52 -8.83
C LEU A 397 22.91 8.86 -8.95
N THR A 398 22.39 9.77 -9.80
CA THR A 398 22.94 11.12 -9.97
C THR A 398 22.92 11.90 -8.67
N GLN A 399 21.85 11.77 -7.90
CA GLN A 399 21.68 12.47 -6.62
C GLN A 399 22.63 11.94 -5.54
N LEU A 400 22.86 10.61 -5.48
CA LEU A 400 23.91 10.03 -4.64
C LEU A 400 25.30 10.56 -5.05
N PHE A 401 25.57 10.65 -6.35
CA PHE A 401 26.83 11.20 -6.86
C PHE A 401 27.02 12.68 -6.46
N LEU A 402 25.96 13.49 -6.56
CA LEU A 402 25.99 14.89 -6.13
C LEU A 402 26.20 15.01 -4.62
N THR A 403 25.50 14.22 -3.80
CA THR A 403 25.70 14.21 -2.35
C THR A 403 27.16 13.91 -2.00
N VAL A 404 27.77 12.93 -2.64
CA VAL A 404 29.18 12.63 -2.41
C VAL A 404 30.07 13.81 -2.79
N THR A 405 29.81 14.42 -3.93
CA THR A 405 30.63 15.50 -4.48
C THR A 405 30.51 16.79 -3.66
N LEU A 406 29.32 17.09 -3.13
CA LEU A 406 29.01 18.37 -2.48
C LEU A 406 28.98 18.27 -0.94
N GLU A 407 28.45 17.18 -0.39
CA GLU A 407 28.21 17.02 1.05
C GLU A 407 29.27 16.13 1.74
N CYS A 408 30.08 15.39 0.99
CA CYS A 408 31.09 14.46 1.55
C CYS A 408 32.49 14.69 0.96
N PRO A 409 33.16 15.82 1.29
CA PRO A 409 34.47 16.15 0.71
C PRO A 409 35.58 15.14 1.05
N PHE A 410 35.38 14.31 2.07
CA PHE A 410 36.29 13.24 2.51
C PHE A 410 36.12 11.92 1.74
N TYR A 411 35.17 11.82 0.80
CA TYR A 411 34.98 10.59 0.05
C TYR A 411 36.00 10.44 -1.09
N GLU A 412 36.80 9.39 -1.02
CA GLU A 412 37.86 9.07 -2.00
C GLU A 412 37.51 7.89 -2.91
N GLY A 413 36.29 7.35 -2.81
CA GLY A 413 35.86 6.18 -3.58
C GLY A 413 35.53 6.48 -5.06
N PRO A 414 35.07 5.47 -5.82
CA PRO A 414 34.76 5.63 -7.24
C PRO A 414 33.62 6.63 -7.47
N LYS A 415 33.70 7.39 -8.57
CA LYS A 415 32.64 8.32 -9.01
C LYS A 415 31.73 7.64 -10.03
N LEU A 416 30.45 8.05 -10.05
CA LEU A 416 29.48 7.57 -11.03
C LEU A 416 29.86 8.04 -12.44
N LEU A 417 29.88 7.12 -13.41
CA LEU A 417 30.21 7.46 -14.80
C LEU A 417 29.10 8.33 -15.45
N PRO A 418 29.45 9.30 -16.32
CA PRO A 418 28.48 10.21 -16.94
C PRO A 418 27.31 9.54 -17.68
N LYS A 419 27.52 8.34 -18.25
CA LYS A 419 26.45 7.58 -18.93
C LYS A 419 25.31 7.11 -18.01
N TYR A 420 25.55 7.07 -16.70
CA TYR A 420 24.56 6.73 -15.68
C TYR A 420 24.06 7.96 -14.93
N GLN A 421 24.36 9.17 -15.44
CA GLN A 421 23.88 10.42 -14.88
C GLN A 421 22.72 10.97 -15.71
N VAL A 422 21.77 11.63 -15.08
CA VAL A 422 20.76 12.41 -15.80
C VAL A 422 21.38 13.70 -16.32
N LYS A 423 20.89 14.20 -17.46
CA LYS A 423 21.28 15.54 -17.95
C LYS A 423 20.68 16.65 -17.08
N THR A 424 19.46 16.43 -16.62
CA THR A 424 18.71 17.36 -15.76
C THR A 424 17.68 16.56 -14.97
N PHE A 425 17.53 16.87 -13.69
CA PHE A 425 16.46 16.33 -12.86
C PHE A 425 15.10 16.72 -13.42
N LEU A 426 14.13 15.80 -13.31
CA LEU A 426 12.75 16.13 -13.63
C LEU A 426 12.21 17.09 -12.58
N MET A 427 11.66 18.20 -13.04
CA MET A 427 10.72 18.98 -12.26
C MET A 427 9.32 18.50 -12.66
N PRO A 428 8.61 17.71 -11.85
CA PRO A 428 7.20 17.49 -12.08
C PRO A 428 6.49 18.83 -11.88
N HIS A 429 6.22 19.55 -12.98
CA HIS A 429 5.40 20.75 -12.94
C HIS A 429 3.94 20.33 -13.12
N SER A 430 3.15 20.47 -12.07
CA SER A 430 1.69 20.50 -12.21
C SER A 430 1.28 21.81 -12.89
N SER A 431 0.06 21.86 -13.46
CA SER A 431 -0.49 23.12 -13.97
C SER A 431 -0.51 24.21 -12.90
N LEU A 432 -0.77 23.83 -11.65
CA LEU A 432 -0.73 24.73 -10.47
C LEU A 432 0.67 25.33 -10.24
N ASP A 433 1.73 24.54 -10.41
CA ASP A 433 3.12 25.01 -10.26
C ASP A 433 3.46 26.06 -11.33
N VAL A 434 3.00 25.84 -12.57
CA VAL A 434 3.17 26.79 -13.67
C VAL A 434 2.45 28.11 -13.37
N HIS A 435 1.23 28.05 -12.83
CA HIS A 435 0.49 29.25 -12.42
C HIS A 435 1.17 29.99 -11.27
N LEU A 436 1.69 29.25 -10.27
CA LEU A 436 2.41 29.82 -9.15
C LEU A 436 3.67 30.55 -9.61
N LEU A 437 4.48 29.89 -10.45
CA LEU A 437 5.68 30.47 -11.04
C LEU A 437 5.37 31.73 -11.85
N LYS A 438 4.28 31.73 -12.63
CA LYS A 438 3.82 32.92 -13.36
C LYS A 438 3.47 34.08 -12.42
N ARG A 439 2.80 33.81 -11.30
CA ARG A 439 2.47 34.84 -10.29
C ARG A 439 3.74 35.44 -9.68
N VAL A 440 4.72 34.61 -9.34
CA VAL A 440 6.01 35.08 -8.82
C VAL A 440 6.75 35.94 -9.87
N LYS A 441 6.80 35.50 -11.13
CA LYS A 441 7.41 36.27 -12.24
C LYS A 441 6.74 37.63 -12.45
N ASN A 442 5.42 37.71 -12.33
CA ASN A 442 4.69 38.98 -12.40
C ASN A 442 5.00 39.89 -11.21
N GLY A 443 5.12 39.32 -10.01
CA GLY A 443 5.58 40.05 -8.82
C GLY A 443 6.97 40.62 -8.99
N LEU A 444 7.92 39.83 -9.49
CA LEU A 444 9.28 40.27 -9.80
C LEU A 444 9.30 41.37 -10.86
N LEU A 445 8.44 41.29 -11.88
CA LEU A 445 8.32 42.35 -12.88
C LEU A 445 7.80 43.66 -12.25
N CYS A 446 6.85 43.59 -11.33
CA CYS A 446 6.38 44.77 -10.58
C CYS A 446 7.45 45.33 -9.64
N LEU A 447 8.30 44.46 -9.06
CA LEU A 447 9.41 44.81 -8.17
C LEU A 447 10.59 45.44 -8.93
N LEU A 448 11.19 44.69 -9.86
CA LEU A 448 12.42 45.03 -10.58
C LEU A 448 12.18 45.91 -11.82
N LYS A 449 10.91 46.20 -12.15
CA LYS A 449 10.43 47.02 -13.27
C LYS A 449 10.74 46.50 -14.68
N LYS A 450 11.74 45.63 -14.86
CA LYS A 450 12.14 45.06 -16.17
C LYS A 450 12.38 43.55 -16.07
N ARG A 451 12.03 42.83 -17.14
CA ARG A 451 12.22 41.36 -17.25
C ARG A 451 13.69 40.95 -17.31
N ILE A 452 14.57 41.85 -17.76
CA ILE A 452 16.00 41.57 -18.00
C ILE A 452 16.78 41.19 -16.73
N TYR A 453 16.26 41.48 -15.53
CA TYR A 453 16.98 41.35 -14.27
C TYR A 453 16.90 39.96 -13.61
N PHE A 454 16.17 39.03 -14.21
CA PHE A 454 16.08 37.66 -13.70
C PHE A 454 16.04 36.67 -14.85
N ALA A 455 16.48 35.44 -14.64
CA ALA A 455 16.27 34.33 -15.56
C ALA A 455 15.26 33.35 -14.95
N SER A 456 14.64 32.50 -15.77
CA SER A 456 13.75 31.45 -15.28
C SER A 456 14.19 30.11 -15.82
N GLU A 457 13.91 29.06 -15.05
CA GLU A 457 14.20 27.67 -15.43
C GLU A 457 15.69 27.49 -15.82
N VAL A 458 16.57 28.08 -15.01
CA VAL A 458 18.01 28.11 -15.27
C VAL A 458 18.60 26.75 -14.93
N SER A 459 19.21 26.11 -15.92
CA SER A 459 19.94 24.86 -15.73
C SER A 459 21.28 25.14 -15.07
N THR A 460 21.57 24.44 -13.99
CA THR A 460 22.87 24.47 -13.32
C THR A 460 23.82 23.44 -13.95
N PRO A 461 25.15 23.63 -13.84
CA PRO A 461 26.13 22.62 -14.26
C PRO A 461 26.01 21.28 -13.51
N TYR A 462 25.23 21.23 -12.42
CA TYR A 462 25.04 20.08 -11.54
C TYR A 462 23.61 19.54 -11.61
N PHE A 463 23.03 19.52 -12.82
CA PHE A 463 21.78 18.83 -13.16
C PHE A 463 20.48 19.40 -12.56
N TYR A 464 20.56 20.34 -11.62
CA TYR A 464 19.40 21.04 -11.08
C TYR A 464 18.90 22.13 -12.02
N THR A 465 17.59 22.36 -11.97
CA THR A 465 16.93 23.53 -12.55
C THR A 465 16.50 24.48 -11.44
N VAL A 466 16.95 25.73 -11.51
CA VAL A 466 16.54 26.82 -10.64
C VAL A 466 15.33 27.51 -11.25
N ASP A 467 14.24 27.66 -10.49
CA ASP A 467 12.99 28.19 -11.05
C ASP A 467 13.16 29.65 -11.51
N ILE A 468 13.82 30.48 -10.69
CA ILE A 468 14.23 31.85 -11.02
C ILE A 468 15.62 32.15 -10.45
N GLU A 469 16.52 32.68 -11.28
CA GLU A 469 17.85 33.17 -10.87
C GLU A 469 17.90 34.70 -10.93
N ILE A 470 18.46 35.33 -9.89
CA ILE A 470 18.78 36.77 -9.83
C ILE A 470 20.27 36.91 -9.55
N LYS A 471 20.95 37.81 -10.25
CA LYS A 471 22.39 38.06 -10.11
C LYS A 471 22.60 39.43 -9.46
N LEU A 472 23.53 39.51 -8.51
CA LEU A 472 23.92 40.75 -7.85
C LEU A 472 25.42 41.01 -8.03
N ASP A 473 25.80 42.28 -8.10
CA ASP A 473 27.19 42.73 -7.98
C ASP A 473 27.65 42.77 -6.51
N GLU A 474 28.86 43.26 -6.27
CA GLU A 474 29.48 43.34 -4.95
C GLU A 474 28.72 44.29 -4.01
N GLU A 475 28.19 45.39 -4.55
CA GLU A 475 27.40 46.38 -3.83
C GLU A 475 25.95 45.93 -3.58
N GLY A 476 25.51 44.84 -4.22
CA GLY A 476 24.19 44.24 -4.05
C GLY A 476 23.13 44.76 -5.03
N PHE A 477 23.52 45.48 -6.09
CA PHE A 477 22.61 45.88 -7.16
C PHE A 477 22.29 44.70 -8.08
N VAL A 478 21.07 44.72 -8.63
CA VAL A 478 20.59 43.66 -9.51
C VAL A 478 21.14 43.81 -10.92
N LEU A 479 21.86 42.79 -11.37
CA LEU A 479 22.45 42.72 -12.69
C LEU A 479 21.48 42.13 -13.73
N PRO A 480 21.58 42.50 -15.01
CA PRO A 480 20.91 41.79 -16.09
C PRO A 480 21.22 40.30 -16.07
N ALA A 481 20.22 39.46 -16.28
CA ALA A 481 20.33 38.00 -16.24
C ALA A 481 21.30 37.44 -17.28
N ALA A 482 21.46 38.14 -18.41
CA ALA A 482 22.42 37.79 -19.47
C ALA A 482 23.88 38.17 -19.13
N GLN A 483 24.12 38.95 -18.08
CA GLN A 483 25.45 39.35 -17.65
C GLN A 483 26.18 38.18 -16.99
N TRP A 484 27.46 38.00 -17.33
CA TRP A 484 28.31 36.92 -16.82
C TRP A 484 29.50 37.43 -16.00
N GLU A 485 29.93 38.66 -16.25
CA GLU A 485 31.03 39.33 -15.56
C GLU A 485 30.51 40.10 -14.35
N GLU A 486 31.38 40.32 -13.36
CA GLU A 486 31.08 41.10 -12.13
C GLU A 486 29.92 40.54 -11.29
N VAL A 487 29.52 39.27 -11.51
CA VAL A 487 28.51 38.60 -10.70
C VAL A 487 29.15 38.15 -9.39
N HIS A 488 28.85 38.87 -8.30
CA HIS A 488 29.34 38.55 -6.97
C HIS A 488 28.43 37.52 -6.27
N ARG A 489 27.10 37.66 -6.39
CA ARG A 489 26.11 36.78 -5.73
C ARG A 489 25.05 36.29 -6.70
N ARG A 490 24.58 35.07 -6.49
CA ARG A 490 23.47 34.45 -7.25
C ARG A 490 22.38 34.01 -6.30
N ILE A 491 21.18 34.55 -6.47
CA ILE A 491 20.01 34.16 -5.70
C ILE A 491 19.21 33.15 -6.53
N ALA A 492 18.96 31.98 -5.95
CA ALA A 492 18.07 30.95 -6.50
C ALA A 492 16.73 31.01 -5.77
N LEU A 493 15.68 31.46 -6.46
CA LEU A 493 14.32 31.38 -5.95
C LEU A 493 13.76 29.99 -6.26
N CYS A 494 13.43 29.25 -5.20
CA CYS A 494 12.71 27.97 -5.30
C CYS A 494 11.21 28.24 -5.07
N VAL A 495 10.41 28.06 -6.12
CA VAL A 495 8.96 28.31 -6.08
C VAL A 495 8.25 27.00 -5.80
N ASP A 496 7.96 26.76 -4.53
CA ASP A 496 7.49 25.47 -4.05
C ASP A 496 5.95 25.44 -4.00
N GLY A 497 5.37 24.69 -4.94
CA GLY A 497 3.95 24.40 -5.00
C GLY A 497 3.46 23.43 -3.91
N GLN A 498 2.16 23.22 -3.82
CA GLN A 498 1.55 22.39 -2.77
C GLN A 498 2.05 20.94 -2.80
N ASN A 499 2.36 20.39 -3.98
CA ASN A 499 2.91 19.05 -4.16
C ASN A 499 4.36 18.89 -3.65
N ARG A 500 5.03 19.99 -3.28
CA ARG A 500 6.39 20.00 -2.70
C ARG A 500 6.40 19.89 -1.18
N PHE A 501 5.24 19.89 -0.55
CA PHE A 501 5.09 19.78 0.91
C PHE A 501 4.28 18.54 1.28
N CYS A 502 4.38 18.14 2.55
CA CYS A 502 3.44 17.19 3.13
C CYS A 502 2.00 17.75 3.05
N VAL A 503 1.01 16.89 2.86
CA VAL A 503 -0.40 17.29 2.71
C VAL A 503 -0.98 17.82 4.02
N ASN A 504 -0.55 17.27 5.15
CA ASN A 504 -1.06 17.60 6.48
C ASN A 504 -0.21 18.64 7.23
N SER A 505 0.88 19.14 6.64
CA SER A 505 1.78 20.10 7.29
C SER A 505 2.61 20.88 6.26
N HIS A 506 3.17 22.02 6.62
CA HIS A 506 4.06 22.79 5.75
C HIS A 506 5.50 22.22 5.69
N ASN A 507 5.68 20.93 5.92
CA ASN A 507 6.99 20.28 5.89
C ASN A 507 7.43 20.04 4.44
N LEU A 508 8.59 20.57 4.06
CA LEU A 508 9.15 20.41 2.71
C LEU A 508 9.64 18.97 2.50
N LEU A 509 9.34 18.39 1.35
CA LEU A 509 9.71 17.01 1.01
C LEU A 509 11.22 16.84 0.79
N GLY A 510 11.69 15.59 0.92
CA GLY A 510 13.11 15.25 0.89
C GLY A 510 13.79 15.66 -0.41
N GLU A 511 13.11 15.49 -1.55
CA GLU A 511 13.64 15.84 -2.87
C GLU A 511 13.84 17.35 -3.06
N GLU A 512 12.99 18.18 -2.48
CA GLU A 512 13.18 19.64 -2.52
C GLU A 512 14.20 20.10 -1.47
N ALA A 513 14.18 19.51 -0.28
CA ALA A 513 15.10 19.86 0.79
C ALA A 513 16.56 19.67 0.34
N ILE A 514 16.89 18.53 -0.26
CA ILE A 514 18.23 18.26 -0.79
C ILE A 514 18.59 19.16 -1.98
N LYS A 515 17.67 19.45 -2.90
CA LYS A 515 17.89 20.42 -3.99
C LYS A 515 18.34 21.76 -3.41
N GLN A 516 17.62 22.28 -2.41
CA GLN A 516 17.97 23.55 -1.78
C GLN A 516 19.33 23.47 -1.05
N ARG A 517 19.66 22.36 -0.37
CA ARG A 517 20.97 22.19 0.26
C ARG A 517 22.10 22.19 -0.78
N HIS A 518 21.95 21.43 -1.86
CA HIS A 518 22.95 21.34 -2.92
C HIS A 518 23.13 22.67 -3.64
N LEU A 519 22.06 23.42 -3.93
CA LEU A 519 22.16 24.76 -4.49
C LEU A 519 22.98 25.70 -3.59
N ARG A 520 22.79 25.65 -2.25
CA ARG A 520 23.61 26.43 -1.31
C ARG A 520 25.10 26.06 -1.39
N LEU A 521 25.41 24.76 -1.46
CA LEU A 521 26.80 24.28 -1.60
C LEU A 521 27.42 24.66 -2.95
N LEU A 522 26.60 24.90 -3.97
CA LEU A 522 27.01 25.41 -5.28
C LEU A 522 27.19 26.94 -5.32
N GLY A 523 27.05 27.62 -4.17
CA GLY A 523 27.25 29.06 -4.05
C GLY A 523 25.99 29.90 -4.32
N TYR A 524 24.82 29.29 -4.41
CA TYR A 524 23.56 30.03 -4.50
C TYR A 524 23.05 30.46 -3.12
N GLU A 525 22.54 31.69 -3.05
CA GLU A 525 21.64 32.09 -1.98
C GLU A 525 20.23 31.62 -2.28
N VAL A 526 19.80 30.58 -1.58
CA VAL A 526 18.49 29.96 -1.83
C VAL A 526 17.40 30.68 -1.05
N VAL A 527 16.44 31.25 -1.79
CA VAL A 527 15.23 31.88 -1.25
C VAL A 527 14.02 31.02 -1.58
N GLN A 528 13.35 30.52 -0.55
CA GLN A 528 12.15 29.71 -0.71
C GLN A 528 10.90 30.57 -0.81
N ILE A 529 10.06 30.28 -1.81
CA ILE A 529 8.75 30.90 -2.02
C ILE A 529 7.66 29.82 -1.92
N PRO A 530 7.15 29.53 -0.73
CA PRO A 530 6.14 28.49 -0.53
C PRO A 530 4.74 28.96 -0.94
N PHE A 531 3.95 28.07 -1.53
CA PHE A 531 2.60 28.39 -2.04
C PHE A 531 1.68 29.03 -0.98
N PHE A 532 1.69 28.54 0.27
CA PHE A 532 0.81 28.98 1.35
C PHE A 532 1.12 30.41 1.84
N GLU A 533 2.33 30.93 1.61
CA GLU A 533 2.64 32.33 1.95
C GLU A 533 2.11 33.31 0.90
N ILE A 534 1.94 32.84 -0.35
CA ILE A 534 1.59 33.71 -1.48
C ILE A 534 0.19 33.47 -2.04
N GLU A 535 -0.55 32.47 -1.56
CA GLU A 535 -1.91 32.17 -2.02
C GLU A 535 -2.86 33.37 -1.87
N SER A 536 -2.75 34.09 -0.75
CA SER A 536 -3.61 35.22 -0.39
C SER A 536 -3.23 36.54 -1.09
N LEU A 537 -2.09 36.58 -1.77
CA LEU A 537 -1.55 37.78 -2.42
C LEU A 537 -2.22 38.02 -3.80
N GLN A 538 -3.34 38.73 -3.79
CA GLN A 538 -4.21 38.91 -4.96
C GLN A 538 -3.66 39.86 -6.05
N ASN A 539 -2.71 40.74 -5.74
CA ASN A 539 -2.21 41.74 -6.69
C ASN A 539 -0.68 41.77 -6.76
N CYS A 540 -0.14 42.29 -7.87
CA CYS A 540 1.29 42.26 -8.11
C CYS A 540 2.10 43.16 -7.16
N ARG A 541 1.49 44.20 -6.58
CA ARG A 541 2.16 45.09 -5.61
C ARG A 541 2.43 44.36 -4.30
N LYS A 542 1.42 43.70 -3.74
CA LYS A 542 1.56 42.86 -2.53
C LYS A 542 2.55 41.72 -2.76
N MET A 543 2.53 41.11 -3.94
CA MET A 543 3.53 40.10 -4.32
C MET A 543 4.94 40.72 -4.38
N ALA A 544 5.10 41.90 -4.99
CA ALA A 544 6.38 42.60 -5.04
C ALA A 544 6.90 42.96 -3.64
N ASP A 545 6.05 43.44 -2.74
CA ASP A 545 6.42 43.75 -1.34
C ASP A 545 6.89 42.51 -0.59
N TYR A 546 6.18 41.39 -0.77
CA TYR A 546 6.57 40.09 -0.21
C TYR A 546 7.92 39.63 -0.77
N LEU A 547 8.09 39.67 -2.09
CA LEU A 547 9.34 39.27 -2.75
C LEU A 547 10.50 40.17 -2.36
N HIS A 548 10.28 41.48 -2.24
CA HIS A 548 11.29 42.41 -1.76
C HIS A 548 11.77 42.02 -0.36
N LYS A 549 10.84 41.75 0.57
CA LYS A 549 11.18 41.32 1.93
C LYS A 549 11.94 39.98 1.95
N LYS A 550 11.59 39.04 1.07
CA LYS A 550 12.22 37.71 0.99
C LYS A 550 13.60 37.73 0.33
N ILE A 551 13.77 38.53 -0.73
CA ILE A 551 14.98 38.55 -1.56
C ILE A 551 15.98 39.58 -1.03
N PHE A 552 15.50 40.74 -0.54
CA PHE A 552 16.32 41.86 -0.11
C PHE A 552 15.94 42.33 1.32
N PRO A 553 16.13 41.48 2.35
CA PRO A 553 15.68 41.78 3.71
C PRO A 553 16.41 42.96 4.37
N HIS A 554 17.58 43.35 3.86
CA HIS A 554 18.45 44.37 4.45
C HIS A 554 18.43 45.72 3.70
N THR A 555 17.77 45.80 2.55
CA THR A 555 17.51 47.09 1.88
C THR A 555 16.24 47.70 2.45
N TYR A 556 16.37 48.79 3.20
CA TYR A 556 15.21 49.58 3.63
C TYR A 556 14.64 50.35 2.44
N GLY A 557 13.44 49.94 2.00
CA GLY A 557 12.48 50.74 1.25
C GLY A 557 12.96 51.39 -0.06
N LEU A 558 12.71 50.72 -1.18
CA LEU A 558 12.33 51.45 -2.40
C LEU A 558 10.92 52.03 -2.16
N SER A 559 10.87 53.17 -1.49
CA SER A 559 9.67 53.99 -1.37
C SER A 559 9.13 54.27 -2.78
N CYS A 560 7.85 53.95 -2.97
CA CYS A 560 7.07 54.01 -4.21
C CYS A 560 7.31 55.23 -5.10
#